data_AF-A0AAV0TN83-F1
#
_entry.id   AF-A0AAV0TN83-F1
#
_cell.length_a   1.000
_cell.length_b   1.000
_cell.length_c   1.000
_cell.angle_alpha   90.00
_cell.angle_beta   90.00
_cell.angle_gamma   90.00
#
_symmetry.space_group_name_H-M   'P 1'
#
loop_
_entity.id
_entity.type
_entity.pdbx_description
1 polymer ?
#
loop_
_entity_poly.entity_id
_entity_poly.type
_entity_poly.pdbx_seq_one_letter_code
_entity_poly.pdbx_strand_id
1 'polypeptide(L)'
;MTLETMVSTLVTSSDSDLQAYLSSDQMPSLLHSLDDYLMRGTALQTRADCDNDETQVAAARALSVDASAVFSLFLRLTDASTELQQLAMNCGLLHVTRLVPFCQLYGVKNANAVADILDALVNNVATFSTTVTMLRQLYIQQLQNLHTAIVHAKRGQVVDLSRSIYELSVSLVGMTTATSVTELLLLDGRNIEMELALLEKSMLYGLMQCYEASLPRLQRHVSNFDDEVETRQRRLIAETRQTFLQVLGRCVDVVLHNTNSASGEELLAGLHALSNGCLDDDAEHGSFLSDLWYLCEYKKKIADFFDRCKLDGENFSYLDMVIEDLPRRRILPTMLLNDLAAETKPQAILSANSKENESSETSDVAEDVMPASAQIDETEAMMVSMVHQVKDFFRIWAMAM
;
A
#
# COMPACT_ATOMS: atom_id res chain seq x y z
N MET A 1 -12.92 -12.84 25.72
CA MET A 1 -12.47 -13.77 24.67
C MET A 1 -11.42 -13.03 23.87
N THR A 2 -10.24 -13.62 23.61
CA THR A 2 -9.21 -12.95 22.79
C THR A 2 -9.61 -12.99 21.31
N LEU A 3 -9.07 -12.07 20.51
CA LEU A 3 -9.32 -12.03 19.07
C LEU A 3 -8.93 -13.37 18.42
N GLU A 4 -7.74 -13.88 18.72
CA GLU A 4 -7.29 -15.22 18.29
C GLU A 4 -8.33 -16.31 18.57
N THR A 5 -8.90 -16.38 19.79
CA THR A 5 -9.88 -17.43 20.13
C THR A 5 -11.19 -17.26 19.38
N MET A 6 -11.68 -16.02 19.26
CA MET A 6 -12.89 -15.72 18.48
C MET A 6 -12.70 -16.14 17.02
N VAL A 7 -11.59 -15.71 16.42
CA VAL A 7 -11.30 -15.94 15.01
C VAL A 7 -11.00 -17.40 14.72
N SER A 8 -10.18 -18.06 15.54
CA SER A 8 -9.81 -19.47 15.32
C SER A 8 -11.02 -20.39 15.31
N THR A 9 -12.02 -20.10 16.16
CA THR A 9 -13.30 -20.83 16.18
C THR A 9 -14.03 -20.69 14.84
N LEU A 10 -14.06 -19.48 14.27
CA LEU A 10 -14.69 -19.19 12.97
C LEU A 10 -13.89 -19.76 11.79
N VAL A 11 -12.58 -19.90 11.92
CA VAL A 11 -11.73 -20.53 10.89
C VAL A 11 -12.00 -22.04 10.80
N THR A 12 -12.40 -22.69 11.89
CA THR A 12 -12.65 -24.14 11.92
C THR A 12 -14.13 -24.55 11.90
N SER A 13 -15.06 -23.61 12.02
CA SER A 13 -16.51 -23.89 12.07
C SER A 13 -17.04 -24.47 10.76
N SER A 14 -18.28 -24.97 10.70
CA SER A 14 -18.90 -25.26 9.40
C SER A 14 -19.33 -23.96 8.69
N ASP A 15 -19.62 -24.02 7.39
CA ASP A 15 -20.10 -22.84 6.66
C ASP A 15 -21.47 -22.36 7.17
N SER A 16 -22.34 -23.29 7.60
CA SER A 16 -23.60 -22.94 8.26
C SER A 16 -23.38 -22.22 9.59
N ASP A 17 -22.39 -22.65 10.38
CA ASP A 17 -22.07 -21.99 11.66
C ASP A 17 -21.44 -20.61 11.42
N LEU A 18 -20.57 -20.50 10.41
CA LEU A 18 -19.99 -19.21 10.01
C LEU A 18 -21.09 -18.26 9.54
N GLN A 19 -22.00 -18.71 8.69
CA GLN A 19 -23.15 -17.93 8.24
C GLN A 19 -24.03 -17.46 9.41
N ALA A 20 -24.31 -18.34 10.37
CA ALA A 20 -25.07 -18.01 11.56
C ALA A 20 -24.36 -16.94 12.41
N TYR A 21 -23.03 -17.06 12.57
CA TYR A 21 -22.23 -16.08 13.30
C TYR A 21 -22.22 -14.72 12.62
N LEU A 22 -21.98 -14.67 11.30
CA LEU A 22 -21.95 -13.42 10.52
C LEU A 22 -23.28 -12.68 10.53
N SER A 23 -24.37 -13.40 10.81
CA SER A 23 -25.74 -12.87 10.93
C SER A 23 -26.16 -12.58 12.38
N SER A 24 -25.26 -12.80 13.34
CA SER A 24 -25.56 -12.69 14.77
C SER A 24 -25.23 -11.31 15.37
N ASP A 25 -25.80 -11.03 16.53
CA ASP A 25 -25.50 -9.82 17.32
C ASP A 25 -24.06 -9.79 17.87
N GLN A 26 -23.29 -10.87 17.71
CA GLN A 26 -21.88 -10.93 18.11
C GLN A 26 -20.94 -10.32 17.07
N MET A 27 -21.42 -10.15 15.83
CA MET A 27 -20.63 -9.64 14.72
C MET A 27 -19.98 -8.27 15.01
N PRO A 28 -20.68 -7.26 15.58
CA PRO A 28 -20.07 -5.97 15.91
C PRO A 28 -18.86 -6.07 16.86
N SER A 29 -18.87 -7.03 17.79
CA SER A 29 -17.74 -7.24 18.72
C SER A 29 -16.51 -7.80 18.01
N LEU A 30 -16.69 -8.72 17.06
CA LEU A 30 -15.61 -9.21 16.21
C LEU A 30 -15.05 -8.06 15.35
N LEU A 31 -15.92 -7.29 14.70
CA LEU A 31 -15.51 -6.17 13.85
C LEU A 31 -14.70 -5.12 14.61
N HIS A 32 -15.11 -4.79 15.84
CA HIS A 32 -14.36 -3.86 16.69
C HIS A 32 -12.96 -4.39 17.04
N SER A 33 -12.87 -5.69 17.38
CA SER A 33 -11.60 -6.33 17.73
C SER A 33 -10.66 -6.41 16.52
N LEU A 34 -11.20 -6.70 15.33
CA LEU A 34 -10.45 -6.66 14.08
C LEU A 34 -9.99 -5.24 13.73
N ASP A 35 -10.86 -4.24 13.91
CA ASP A 35 -10.51 -2.84 13.66
C ASP A 35 -9.37 -2.36 14.54
N ASP A 36 -9.39 -2.71 15.83
CA ASP A 36 -8.31 -2.40 16.76
C ASP A 36 -7.00 -3.11 16.39
N TYR A 37 -7.07 -4.41 16.07
CA TYR A 37 -5.91 -5.18 15.59
C TYR A 37 -5.29 -4.55 14.33
N LEU A 38 -6.11 -4.26 13.33
CA LEU A 38 -5.67 -3.72 12.04
C LEU A 38 -5.07 -2.32 12.20
N MET A 39 -5.70 -1.44 13.00
CA MET A 39 -5.16 -0.10 13.26
C MET A 39 -3.82 -0.15 13.99
N ARG A 40 -3.69 -0.98 15.02
CA ARG A 40 -2.41 -1.16 15.74
C ARG A 40 -1.33 -1.73 14.82
N GLY A 41 -1.69 -2.71 13.99
CA GLY A 41 -0.79 -3.32 13.01
C GLY A 41 -0.26 -2.31 11.99
N THR A 42 -1.14 -1.55 11.33
CA THR A 42 -0.71 -0.57 10.33
C THR A 42 0.10 0.57 10.95
N ALA A 43 -0.29 1.05 12.13
CA ALA A 43 0.45 2.10 12.83
C ALA A 43 1.86 1.65 13.24
N LEU A 44 2.03 0.38 13.59
CA LEU A 44 3.35 -0.18 13.92
C LEU A 44 4.22 -0.32 12.67
N GLN A 45 3.64 -0.75 11.54
CA GLN A 45 4.37 -0.85 10.26
C GLN A 45 4.85 0.52 9.75
N THR A 46 4.05 1.59 9.92
CA THR A 46 4.41 2.93 9.43
C THR A 46 5.32 3.70 10.39
N ARG A 47 5.53 3.23 11.62
CA ARG A 47 6.36 3.85 12.65
C ARG A 47 7.71 3.17 12.88
N ALA A 48 8.07 2.16 12.07
CA ALA A 48 9.29 1.37 12.24
C ALA A 48 10.61 2.18 12.23
N ASP A 49 10.57 3.44 11.79
CA ASP A 49 11.72 4.36 11.86
C ASP A 49 12.03 4.89 13.27
N CYS A 50 11.15 4.68 14.25
CA CYS A 50 11.43 4.98 15.65
C CYS A 50 12.20 3.80 16.24
N ASP A 51 13.53 3.90 16.32
CA ASP A 51 14.45 2.85 16.79
C ASP A 51 13.92 2.02 17.96
N ASN A 52 14.01 0.69 17.82
CA ASN A 52 14.03 -0.38 18.83
C ASN A 52 13.53 -0.02 20.24
N ASP A 53 12.34 0.56 20.33
CA ASP A 53 11.69 0.78 21.60
C ASP A 53 11.18 -0.60 22.08
N GLU A 54 11.52 -0.99 23.30
CA GLU A 54 11.00 -2.23 23.90
C GLU A 54 9.46 -2.27 23.84
N THR A 55 8.81 -1.10 23.86
CA THR A 55 7.37 -0.97 23.69
C THR A 55 6.90 -1.39 22.29
N GLN A 56 7.66 -1.11 21.23
CA GLN A 56 7.33 -1.54 19.86
C GLN A 56 7.55 -3.04 19.69
N VAL A 57 8.60 -3.60 20.29
CA VAL A 57 8.83 -5.05 20.29
C VAL A 57 7.72 -5.78 21.02
N ALA A 58 7.28 -5.26 22.17
CA ALA A 58 6.14 -5.80 22.91
C ALA A 58 4.83 -5.70 22.10
N ALA A 59 4.58 -4.56 21.46
CA ALA A 59 3.41 -4.37 20.59
C ALA A 59 3.42 -5.34 19.38
N ALA A 60 4.58 -5.54 18.76
CA ALA A 60 4.77 -6.51 17.70
C ALA A 60 4.48 -7.93 18.18
N ARG A 61 5.04 -8.33 19.34
CA ARG A 61 4.76 -9.66 19.90
C ARG A 61 3.27 -9.86 20.17
N ALA A 62 2.59 -8.87 20.74
CA ALA A 62 1.15 -8.94 21.01
C ALA A 62 0.34 -9.18 19.72
N LEU A 63 0.65 -8.46 18.63
CA LEU A 63 -0.03 -8.64 17.34
C LEU A 63 0.33 -9.95 16.63
N SER A 64 1.51 -10.50 16.89
CA SER A 64 1.95 -11.74 16.24
C SER A 64 1.11 -12.96 16.65
N VAL A 65 0.52 -12.94 17.85
CA VAL A 65 -0.36 -14.00 18.37
C VAL A 65 -1.63 -14.09 17.53
N ASP A 66 -2.27 -12.96 17.24
CA ASP A 66 -3.52 -12.92 16.48
C ASP A 66 -3.30 -13.05 14.95
N ALA A 67 -2.09 -12.82 14.45
CA ALA A 67 -1.81 -12.65 13.02
C ALA A 67 -2.23 -13.86 12.16
N SER A 68 -1.88 -15.08 12.59
CA SER A 68 -2.21 -16.29 11.85
C SER A 68 -3.72 -16.53 11.80
N ALA A 69 -4.42 -16.29 12.91
CA ALA A 69 -5.86 -16.46 12.98
C ALA A 69 -6.58 -15.45 12.06
N VAL A 70 -6.22 -14.17 12.15
CA VAL A 70 -6.80 -13.11 11.29
C VAL A 70 -6.56 -13.41 9.82
N PHE A 71 -5.33 -13.76 9.42
CA PHE A 71 -5.04 -14.15 8.04
C PHE A 71 -5.90 -15.33 7.57
N SER A 72 -6.01 -16.37 8.40
CA SER A 72 -6.76 -17.57 8.06
C SER A 72 -8.26 -17.32 7.91
N LEU A 73 -8.84 -16.34 8.62
CA LEU A 73 -10.24 -15.96 8.47
C LEU A 73 -10.52 -15.35 7.10
N PHE A 74 -9.67 -14.43 6.65
CA PHE A 74 -9.83 -13.80 5.34
C PHE A 74 -9.59 -14.83 4.22
N LEU A 75 -8.59 -15.71 4.38
CA LEU A 75 -8.34 -16.79 3.42
C LEU A 75 -9.51 -17.78 3.36
N ARG A 76 -10.09 -18.16 4.51
CA ARG A 76 -11.28 -19.03 4.55
C ARG A 76 -12.43 -18.45 3.73
N LEU A 77 -12.61 -17.13 3.77
CA LEU A 77 -13.69 -16.47 3.01
C LEU A 77 -13.43 -16.50 1.50
N THR A 78 -12.20 -16.63 1.04
CA THR A 78 -11.85 -16.80 -0.38
C THR A 78 -12.42 -18.09 -0.97
N ASP A 79 -12.34 -19.18 -0.21
CA ASP A 79 -12.82 -20.51 -0.63
C ASP A 79 -14.32 -20.73 -0.32
N ALA A 80 -14.96 -19.78 0.37
CA ALA A 80 -16.36 -19.85 0.74
C ALA A 80 -17.30 -19.65 -0.46
N SER A 81 -18.58 -20.04 -0.31
CA SER A 81 -19.59 -19.79 -1.34
C SER A 81 -19.78 -18.29 -1.60
N THR A 82 -20.22 -17.95 -2.81
CA THR A 82 -20.52 -16.57 -3.21
C THR A 82 -21.52 -15.89 -2.27
N GLU A 83 -22.53 -16.63 -1.77
CA GLU A 83 -23.49 -16.10 -0.80
C GLU A 83 -22.83 -15.75 0.53
N LEU A 84 -21.87 -16.56 0.99
CA LEU A 84 -21.17 -16.32 2.25
C LEU A 84 -20.19 -15.14 2.12
N GLN A 85 -19.52 -15.00 0.97
CA GLN A 85 -18.69 -13.83 0.67
C GLN A 85 -19.52 -12.55 0.62
N GLN A 86 -20.69 -12.59 -0.03
CA GLN A 86 -21.60 -11.45 -0.08
C GLN A 86 -22.14 -11.10 1.32
N LEU A 87 -22.45 -12.10 2.15
CA LEU A 87 -22.86 -11.87 3.54
C LEU A 87 -21.72 -11.22 4.35
N ALA A 88 -20.49 -11.72 4.22
CA ALA A 88 -19.32 -11.15 4.89
C ALA A 88 -19.02 -9.71 4.42
N MET A 89 -19.29 -9.38 3.16
CA MET A 89 -19.27 -7.99 2.68
C MET A 89 -20.37 -7.15 3.32
N ASN A 90 -21.61 -7.65 3.33
CA ASN A 90 -22.79 -6.93 3.85
C ASN A 90 -22.72 -6.67 5.36
N CYS A 91 -22.14 -7.60 6.13
CA CYS A 91 -21.90 -7.38 7.57
C CYS A 91 -20.62 -6.57 7.84
N GLY A 92 -19.88 -6.20 6.80
CA GLY A 92 -18.71 -5.33 6.87
C GLY A 92 -17.37 -6.04 7.12
N LEU A 93 -17.34 -7.36 7.30
CA LEU A 93 -16.09 -8.10 7.53
C LEU A 93 -15.10 -7.91 6.36
N LEU A 94 -15.61 -8.01 5.13
CA LEU A 94 -14.85 -7.83 3.89
C LEU A 94 -14.96 -6.41 3.33
N HIS A 95 -15.30 -5.43 4.16
CA HIS A 95 -15.36 -4.03 3.71
C HIS A 95 -13.96 -3.44 3.51
N VAL A 96 -13.81 -2.48 2.59
CA VAL A 96 -12.50 -1.86 2.25
C VAL A 96 -11.80 -1.20 3.43
N THR A 97 -12.55 -0.75 4.44
CA THR A 97 -11.99 -0.22 5.70
C THR A 97 -11.18 -1.23 6.49
N ARG A 98 -11.36 -2.53 6.22
CA ARG A 98 -10.60 -3.65 6.81
C ARG A 98 -9.72 -4.34 5.78
N LEU A 99 -10.15 -4.44 4.53
CA LEU A 99 -9.33 -5.04 3.47
C LEU A 99 -8.08 -4.23 3.17
N VAL A 100 -8.13 -2.89 3.11
CA VAL A 100 -6.94 -2.07 2.87
C VAL A 100 -5.86 -2.31 3.94
N PRO A 101 -6.13 -2.17 5.25
CA PRO A 101 -5.11 -2.46 6.26
C PRO A 101 -4.71 -3.94 6.32
N PHE A 102 -5.63 -4.87 6.03
CA PHE A 102 -5.31 -6.28 5.90
C PHE A 102 -4.28 -6.51 4.78
N CYS A 103 -4.54 -6.00 3.58
CA CYS A 103 -3.65 -6.16 2.43
C CYS A 103 -2.30 -5.49 2.68
N GLN A 104 -2.29 -4.33 3.33
CA GLN A 104 -1.07 -3.64 3.74
C GLN A 104 -0.20 -4.50 4.69
N LEU A 105 -0.81 -5.14 5.69
CA LEU A 105 -0.08 -5.94 6.68
C LEU A 105 0.42 -7.27 6.10
N TYR A 106 -0.41 -7.96 5.31
CA TYR A 106 -0.11 -9.31 4.85
C TYR A 106 0.49 -9.39 3.44
N GLY A 107 0.29 -8.36 2.61
CA GLY A 107 0.69 -8.36 1.20
C GLY A 107 2.19 -8.47 0.96
N VAL A 108 3.02 -7.97 1.89
CA VAL A 108 4.49 -8.02 1.76
C VAL A 108 5.03 -9.45 1.70
N LYS A 109 4.42 -10.38 2.45
CA LYS A 109 4.89 -11.78 2.55
C LYS A 109 3.95 -12.80 1.95
N ASN A 110 2.68 -12.45 1.80
CA ASN A 110 1.63 -13.32 1.30
C ASN A 110 1.00 -12.74 0.03
N ALA A 111 1.78 -12.06 -0.81
CA ALA A 111 1.30 -11.32 -1.99
C ALA A 111 0.35 -12.17 -2.86
N ASN A 112 0.69 -13.42 -3.15
CA ASN A 112 -0.14 -14.31 -3.97
C ASN A 112 -1.48 -14.61 -3.29
N ALA A 113 -1.47 -14.98 -2.01
CA ALA A 113 -2.70 -15.28 -1.28
C ALA A 113 -3.59 -14.03 -1.10
N VAL A 114 -2.99 -12.86 -0.89
CA VAL A 114 -3.73 -11.59 -0.85
C VAL A 114 -4.32 -11.26 -2.22
N ALA A 115 -3.57 -11.52 -3.30
CA ALA A 115 -4.09 -11.36 -4.65
C ALA A 115 -5.27 -12.30 -4.92
N ASP A 116 -5.18 -13.58 -4.53
CA ASP A 116 -6.26 -14.56 -4.66
C ASP A 116 -7.52 -14.14 -3.88
N ILE A 117 -7.35 -13.62 -2.66
CA ILE A 117 -8.45 -13.05 -1.86
C ILE A 117 -9.12 -11.92 -2.64
N LEU A 118 -8.34 -10.93 -3.11
CA LEU A 118 -8.87 -9.76 -3.81
C LEU A 118 -9.54 -10.10 -5.14
N ASP A 119 -8.93 -10.99 -5.94
CA ASP A 119 -9.49 -11.46 -7.20
C ASP A 119 -10.81 -12.22 -6.99
N ALA A 120 -10.91 -13.04 -5.92
CA ALA A 120 -12.16 -13.69 -5.56
C ALA A 120 -13.26 -12.65 -5.25
N LEU A 121 -12.94 -11.58 -4.53
CA LEU A 121 -13.91 -10.53 -4.23
C LEU A 121 -14.37 -9.77 -5.48
N VAL A 122 -13.46 -9.43 -6.40
CA VAL A 122 -13.83 -8.78 -7.67
C VAL A 122 -14.77 -9.68 -8.49
N ASN A 123 -14.52 -10.99 -8.50
CA ASN A 123 -15.29 -11.93 -9.32
C ASN A 123 -16.64 -12.33 -8.69
N ASN A 124 -16.71 -12.44 -7.36
CA ASN A 124 -17.84 -13.04 -6.67
C ASN A 124 -18.74 -12.01 -5.96
N VAL A 125 -18.21 -10.86 -5.55
CA VAL A 125 -18.96 -9.87 -4.78
C VAL A 125 -19.35 -8.70 -5.69
N ALA A 126 -20.63 -8.66 -6.08
CA ALA A 126 -21.12 -7.75 -7.11
C ALA A 126 -20.88 -6.25 -6.80
N THR A 127 -20.84 -5.88 -5.52
CA THR A 127 -20.63 -4.49 -5.09
C THR A 127 -19.16 -4.10 -4.96
N PHE A 128 -18.24 -5.07 -5.00
CA PHE A 128 -16.84 -4.83 -4.64
C PHE A 128 -16.14 -3.88 -5.63
N SER A 129 -16.33 -4.06 -6.94
CA SER A 129 -15.75 -3.16 -7.95
C SER A 129 -16.19 -1.71 -7.75
N THR A 130 -17.46 -1.48 -7.43
CA THR A 130 -17.98 -0.14 -7.09
C THR A 130 -17.31 0.42 -5.84
N THR A 131 -17.08 -0.41 -4.82
CA THR A 131 -16.36 0.01 -3.61
C THR A 131 -14.89 0.36 -3.91
N VAL A 132 -14.22 -0.38 -4.81
CA VAL A 132 -12.86 -0.06 -5.27
C VAL A 132 -12.84 1.27 -6.02
N THR A 133 -13.83 1.56 -6.87
CA THR A 133 -13.95 2.87 -7.53
C THR A 133 -14.13 4.01 -6.52
N MET A 134 -14.91 3.81 -5.45
CA MET A 134 -15.03 4.82 -4.38
C MET A 134 -13.71 5.02 -3.63
N LEU A 135 -13.01 3.93 -3.31
CA LEU A 135 -11.69 3.96 -2.70
C LEU A 135 -10.68 4.71 -3.59
N ARG A 136 -10.74 4.52 -4.91
CA ARG A 136 -9.93 5.27 -5.88
C ARG A 136 -10.14 6.78 -5.76
N GLN A 137 -11.39 7.24 -5.67
CA GLN A 137 -11.68 8.68 -5.52
C GLN A 137 -11.10 9.25 -4.22
N LEU A 138 -11.18 8.48 -3.12
CA LEU A 138 -10.55 8.88 -1.87
C LEU A 138 -9.03 9.02 -2.02
N TYR A 139 -8.36 8.05 -2.65
CA TYR A 139 -6.92 8.13 -2.85
C TYR A 139 -6.51 9.30 -3.76
N ILE A 140 -7.25 9.56 -4.84
CA ILE A 140 -7.03 10.73 -5.70
C ILE A 140 -7.08 12.02 -4.88
N GLN A 141 -8.13 12.17 -4.06
CA GLN A 141 -8.27 13.33 -3.19
C GLN A 141 -7.10 13.45 -2.19
N GLN A 142 -6.66 12.33 -1.61
CA GLN A 142 -5.52 12.33 -0.68
C GLN A 142 -4.21 12.70 -1.36
N LEU A 143 -3.95 12.19 -2.56
CA LEU A 143 -2.76 12.54 -3.34
C LEU A 143 -2.73 14.03 -3.67
N GLN A 144 -3.86 14.61 -4.08
CA GLN A 144 -4.00 16.04 -4.35
C GLN A 144 -3.77 16.89 -3.09
N ASN A 145 -4.39 16.51 -1.97
CA ASN A 145 -4.23 17.21 -0.69
C ASN A 145 -2.76 17.17 -0.23
N LEU A 146 -2.13 16.00 -0.29
CA LEU A 146 -0.72 15.83 0.07
C LEU A 146 0.19 16.66 -0.84
N HIS A 147 0.01 16.60 -2.16
CA HIS A 147 0.80 17.40 -3.09
C HIS A 147 0.69 18.90 -2.77
N THR A 148 -0.54 19.39 -2.57
CA THR A 148 -0.79 20.80 -2.21
C THR A 148 -0.08 21.17 -0.89
N ALA A 149 -0.20 20.33 0.13
CA ALA A 149 0.45 20.54 1.42
C ALA A 149 1.99 20.55 1.31
N ILE A 150 2.57 19.71 0.45
CA ILE A 150 4.01 19.60 0.23
C ILE A 150 4.55 20.82 -0.53
N VAL A 151 3.82 21.31 -1.55
CA VAL A 151 4.17 22.54 -2.26
C VAL A 151 4.32 23.72 -1.28
N HIS A 152 3.51 23.75 -0.23
CA HIS A 152 3.45 24.83 0.76
C HIS A 152 4.11 24.46 2.09
N ALA A 153 4.86 23.35 2.15
CA ALA A 153 5.36 22.79 3.38
C ALA A 153 6.36 23.72 4.07
N LYS A 154 6.17 23.90 5.38
CA LYS A 154 7.16 24.53 6.26
C LYS A 154 8.06 23.46 6.86
N ARG A 155 9.25 23.88 7.32
CA ARG A 155 10.25 22.99 7.96
C ARG A 155 9.64 22.04 9.00
N GLY A 156 8.76 22.54 9.86
CA GLY A 156 8.13 21.74 10.93
C GLY A 156 7.13 20.66 10.45
N GLN A 157 6.72 20.67 9.19
CA GLN A 157 5.71 19.75 8.64
C GLN A 157 6.33 18.63 7.79
N VAL A 158 7.61 18.75 7.40
CA VAL A 158 8.26 17.85 6.42
C VAL A 158 8.28 16.41 6.91
N VAL A 159 8.52 16.18 8.21
CA VAL A 159 8.56 14.82 8.78
C VAL A 159 7.19 14.16 8.69
N ASP A 160 6.14 14.87 9.09
CA ASP A 160 4.79 14.32 9.07
C ASP A 160 4.27 14.12 7.64
N LEU A 161 4.57 15.06 6.72
CA LEU A 161 4.25 14.90 5.31
C LEU A 161 4.99 13.72 4.66
N SER A 162 6.27 13.52 4.99
CA SER A 162 7.05 12.36 4.52
C SER A 162 6.44 11.05 5.02
N ARG A 163 6.03 11.02 6.30
CA ARG A 163 5.32 9.87 6.87
C ARG A 163 3.99 9.64 6.18
N SER A 164 3.17 10.67 5.97
CA SER A 164 1.86 10.53 5.33
C SER A 164 1.94 9.96 3.91
N ILE A 165 2.93 10.38 3.11
CA ILE A 165 3.15 9.75 1.79
C ILE A 165 3.57 8.28 1.95
N TYR A 166 4.45 7.98 2.90
CA TYR A 166 4.85 6.61 3.16
C TYR A 166 3.64 5.73 3.54
N GLU A 167 2.79 6.19 4.47
CA GLU A 167 1.56 5.46 4.87
C GLU A 167 0.64 5.21 3.68
N LEU A 168 0.43 6.24 2.85
CA LEU A 168 -0.37 6.11 1.63
C LEU A 168 0.24 5.07 0.68
N SER A 169 1.56 5.11 0.48
CA SER A 169 2.27 4.20 -0.43
C SER A 169 2.14 2.73 0.00
N VAL A 170 2.34 2.41 1.29
CA VAL A 170 2.22 1.02 1.78
C VAL A 170 0.78 0.52 1.77
N SER A 171 -0.21 1.41 1.94
CA SER A 171 -1.63 1.04 1.84
C SER A 171 -1.99 0.58 0.42
N LEU A 172 -1.35 1.16 -0.60
CA LEU A 172 -1.57 0.83 -2.01
C LEU A 172 -0.86 -0.45 -2.46
N VAL A 173 0.34 -0.72 -1.92
CA VAL A 173 1.12 -1.93 -2.26
C VAL A 173 0.28 -3.18 -2.06
N GLY A 174 -0.40 -3.30 -0.91
CA GLY A 174 -1.23 -4.46 -0.60
C GLY A 174 -2.38 -4.64 -1.60
N MET A 175 -3.11 -3.56 -1.91
CA MET A 175 -4.27 -3.61 -2.80
C MET A 175 -3.88 -3.92 -4.25
N THR A 176 -2.70 -3.48 -4.69
CA THR A 176 -2.20 -3.68 -6.06
C THR A 176 -1.49 -5.02 -6.28
N THR A 177 -1.52 -5.91 -5.28
CA THR A 177 -1.07 -7.30 -5.46
C THR A 177 -1.94 -8.05 -6.47
N ALA A 178 -3.27 -7.85 -6.44
CA ALA A 178 -4.20 -8.37 -7.42
C ALA A 178 -4.21 -7.56 -8.72
N THR A 179 -4.16 -8.25 -9.86
CA THR A 179 -4.23 -7.62 -11.18
C THR A 179 -5.61 -6.98 -11.39
N SER A 180 -6.69 -7.65 -11.00
CA SER A 180 -8.06 -7.15 -11.16
C SER A 180 -8.31 -5.84 -10.38
N VAL A 181 -7.78 -5.75 -9.16
CA VAL A 181 -7.84 -4.52 -8.35
C VAL A 181 -6.92 -3.45 -8.92
N THR A 182 -5.73 -3.80 -9.42
CA THR A 182 -4.84 -2.83 -10.07
C THR A 182 -5.51 -2.19 -11.28
N GLU A 183 -6.18 -2.97 -12.13
CA GLU A 183 -6.96 -2.48 -13.27
C GLU A 183 -8.05 -1.51 -12.83
N LEU A 184 -8.80 -1.81 -11.77
CA LEU A 184 -9.87 -0.94 -11.25
C LEU A 184 -9.34 0.31 -10.54
N LEU A 185 -8.29 0.17 -9.74
CA LEU A 185 -7.78 1.19 -8.85
C LEU A 185 -6.86 2.19 -9.56
N LEU A 186 -5.95 1.70 -10.41
CA LEU A 186 -4.95 2.56 -11.06
C LEU A 186 -5.38 2.99 -12.45
N LEU A 187 -6.08 2.12 -13.20
CA LEU A 187 -6.34 2.32 -14.63
C LEU A 187 -7.82 2.57 -14.97
N ASP A 188 -8.76 2.13 -14.14
CA ASP A 188 -10.20 2.29 -14.34
C ASP A 188 -10.68 1.86 -15.74
N GLY A 189 -10.13 0.72 -16.21
CA GLY A 189 -10.40 0.17 -17.54
C GLY A 189 -9.80 0.96 -18.71
N ARG A 190 -8.90 1.91 -18.45
CA ARG A 190 -8.15 2.67 -19.47
C ARG A 190 -6.75 2.12 -19.66
N ASN A 191 -6.12 2.50 -20.76
CA ASN A 191 -4.67 2.31 -20.91
C ASN A 191 -3.90 3.41 -20.15
N ILE A 192 -2.59 3.20 -19.98
CA ILE A 192 -1.70 4.08 -19.22
C ILE A 192 -1.75 5.53 -19.74
N GLU A 193 -1.69 5.72 -21.05
CA GLU A 193 -1.69 7.06 -21.68
C GLU A 193 -3.01 7.80 -21.42
N MET A 194 -4.15 7.15 -21.65
CA MET A 194 -5.47 7.73 -21.44
C MET A 194 -5.74 8.05 -19.98
N GLU A 195 -5.24 7.22 -19.07
CA GLU A 195 -5.38 7.46 -17.63
C GLU A 195 -4.52 8.68 -17.20
N LEU A 196 -3.26 8.77 -17.63
CA LEU A 196 -2.41 9.94 -17.36
C LEU A 196 -2.99 11.25 -17.91
N ALA A 197 -3.67 11.20 -19.06
CA ALA A 197 -4.31 12.36 -19.67
C ALA A 197 -5.44 12.98 -18.83
N LEU A 198 -5.95 12.29 -17.81
CA LEU A 198 -6.96 12.83 -16.89
C LEU A 198 -6.37 13.73 -15.80
N LEU A 199 -5.04 13.81 -15.70
CA LEU A 199 -4.31 14.70 -14.78
C LEU A 199 -4.78 14.52 -13.34
N GLU A 200 -5.19 15.60 -12.66
CA GLU A 200 -5.62 15.57 -11.26
C GLU A 200 -6.74 14.56 -10.97
N LYS A 201 -7.54 14.16 -11.96
CA LYS A 201 -8.59 13.15 -11.78
C LYS A 201 -8.08 11.70 -11.89
N SER A 202 -6.80 11.52 -12.16
CA SER A 202 -6.18 10.21 -12.30
C SER A 202 -5.43 9.81 -11.04
N MET A 203 -5.66 8.56 -10.64
CA MET A 203 -4.88 7.91 -9.59
C MET A 203 -3.41 7.77 -10.04
N LEU A 204 -3.20 7.31 -11.28
CA LEU A 204 -1.87 7.13 -11.86
C LEU A 204 -1.08 8.44 -11.93
N TYR A 205 -1.72 9.53 -12.38
CA TYR A 205 -1.08 10.85 -12.41
C TYR A 205 -0.70 11.32 -11.00
N GLY A 206 -1.61 11.22 -10.03
CA GLY A 206 -1.32 11.62 -8.64
C GLY A 206 -0.14 10.86 -8.04
N LEU A 207 -0.03 9.56 -8.31
CA LEU A 207 1.11 8.74 -7.90
C LEU A 207 2.41 9.14 -8.60
N MET A 208 2.36 9.38 -9.92
CA MET A 208 3.51 9.89 -10.69
C MET A 208 3.98 11.25 -10.16
N GLN A 209 3.06 12.16 -9.87
CA GLN A 209 3.35 13.47 -9.30
C GLN A 209 3.98 13.34 -7.90
N CYS A 210 3.49 12.41 -7.07
CA CYS A 210 4.13 12.13 -5.79
C CYS A 210 5.57 11.66 -5.96
N TYR A 211 5.82 10.75 -6.90
CA TYR A 211 7.14 10.18 -7.15
C TYR A 211 8.13 11.18 -7.74
N GLU A 212 7.72 11.91 -8.78
CA GLU A 212 8.62 12.76 -9.57
C GLU A 212 8.70 14.20 -9.07
N ALA A 213 7.73 14.70 -8.31
CA ALA A 213 7.73 16.08 -7.81
C ALA A 213 7.74 16.16 -6.28
N SER A 214 6.76 15.53 -5.62
CA SER A 214 6.58 15.69 -4.17
C SER A 214 7.73 15.10 -3.34
N LEU A 215 8.19 13.88 -3.66
CA LEU A 215 9.31 13.25 -2.96
C LEU A 215 10.64 14.00 -3.17
N PRO A 216 11.03 14.42 -4.39
CA PRO A 216 12.18 15.30 -4.58
C PRO A 216 12.09 16.62 -3.81
N ARG A 217 10.90 17.25 -3.75
CA ARG A 217 10.68 18.48 -2.99
C ARG A 217 10.92 18.25 -1.49
N LEU A 218 10.38 17.17 -0.92
CA LEU A 218 10.66 16.79 0.48
C LEU A 218 12.14 16.48 0.71
N GLN A 219 12.79 15.75 -0.19
CA GLN A 219 14.20 15.40 -0.09
C GLN A 219 15.10 16.66 -0.06
N ARG A 220 14.75 17.71 -0.83
CA ARG A 220 15.42 19.01 -0.78
C ARG A 220 15.24 19.71 0.57
N HIS A 221 14.03 19.65 1.16
CA HIS A 221 13.80 20.22 2.49
C HIS A 221 14.57 19.48 3.59
N VAL A 222 14.59 18.15 3.53
CA VAL A 222 15.29 17.27 4.49
C VAL A 222 16.79 17.54 4.52
N SER A 223 17.40 17.97 3.41
CA SER A 223 18.84 18.26 3.34
C SER A 223 19.28 19.51 4.13
N ASN A 224 18.35 20.17 4.82
CA ASN A 224 18.63 21.30 5.71
C ASN A 224 18.37 20.94 7.19
N PHE A 225 18.21 19.65 7.51
CA PHE A 225 17.93 19.17 8.86
C PHE A 225 19.23 18.81 9.58
N ASP A 226 19.11 18.52 10.87
CA ASP A 226 20.24 17.96 11.62
C ASP A 226 20.52 16.53 11.14
N ASP A 227 21.79 16.11 11.13
CA ASP A 227 22.28 14.89 10.48
C ASP A 227 21.46 13.62 10.81
N GLU A 228 21.05 13.47 12.07
CA GLU A 228 20.25 12.32 12.53
C GLU A 228 18.87 12.29 11.87
N VAL A 229 18.17 13.43 11.89
CA VAL A 229 16.84 13.55 11.29
C VAL A 229 16.93 13.49 9.77
N GLU A 230 17.96 14.11 9.18
CA GLU A 230 18.24 14.02 7.74
C GLU A 230 18.40 12.57 7.30
N THR A 231 19.25 11.80 7.99
CA THR A 231 19.53 10.40 7.66
C THR A 231 18.25 9.55 7.74
N ARG A 232 17.49 9.70 8.81
CA ARG A 232 16.24 8.98 9.03
C ARG A 232 15.20 9.31 7.95
N GLN A 233 14.99 10.59 7.65
CA GLN A 233 14.00 11.00 6.64
C GLN A 233 14.42 10.64 5.22
N ARG A 234 15.72 10.67 4.90
CA ARG A 234 16.22 10.17 3.60
C ARG A 234 15.95 8.69 3.42
N ARG A 235 16.12 7.88 4.47
CA ARG A 235 15.76 6.46 4.44
C ARG A 235 14.28 6.26 4.19
N LEU A 236 13.41 6.95 4.93
CA LEU A 236 11.96 6.89 4.74
C LEU A 236 11.55 7.28 3.31
N ILE A 237 12.14 8.33 2.74
CA ILE A 237 11.91 8.75 1.35
C ILE A 237 12.35 7.65 0.36
N ALA A 238 13.50 7.01 0.60
CA ALA A 238 13.97 5.92 -0.25
C ALA A 238 13.03 4.70 -0.19
N GLU A 239 12.58 4.32 1.01
CA GLU A 239 11.59 3.26 1.20
C GLU A 239 10.25 3.61 0.52
N THR A 240 9.81 4.87 0.62
CA THR A 240 8.61 5.37 -0.07
C THR A 240 8.74 5.34 -1.60
N ARG A 241 9.92 5.63 -2.14
CA ARG A 241 10.18 5.47 -3.59
C ARG A 241 10.08 4.00 -3.98
N GLN A 242 10.62 3.09 -3.18
CA GLN A 242 10.56 1.66 -3.45
C GLN A 242 9.12 1.14 -3.46
N THR A 243 8.27 1.55 -2.52
CA THR A 243 6.86 1.16 -2.49
C THR A 243 6.10 1.72 -3.68
N PHE A 244 6.35 2.97 -4.08
CA PHE A 244 5.77 3.51 -5.32
C PHE A 244 6.27 2.80 -6.58
N LEU A 245 7.54 2.41 -6.67
CA LEU A 245 8.04 1.61 -7.80
C LEU A 245 7.29 0.29 -7.92
N GLN A 246 6.97 -0.34 -6.79
CA GLN A 246 6.13 -1.55 -6.79
C GLN A 246 4.74 -1.22 -7.32
N VAL A 247 4.02 -0.25 -6.72
CA VAL A 247 2.64 0.11 -7.08
C VAL A 247 2.53 0.56 -8.54
N LEU A 248 3.32 1.54 -8.96
CA LEU A 248 3.31 2.08 -10.32
C LEU A 248 3.79 1.03 -11.33
N GLY A 249 4.77 0.20 -10.98
CA GLY A 249 5.21 -0.92 -11.82
C GLY A 249 4.07 -1.89 -12.15
N ARG A 250 3.10 -2.08 -11.24
CA ARG A 250 1.93 -2.93 -11.50
C ARG A 250 1.09 -2.47 -12.67
N CYS A 251 1.00 -1.16 -12.96
CA CYS A 251 0.24 -0.69 -14.13
C CYS A 251 0.89 -1.14 -15.44
N VAL A 252 2.23 -1.21 -15.48
CA VAL A 252 2.99 -1.77 -16.60
C VAL A 252 2.85 -3.28 -16.66
N ASP A 253 2.95 -3.98 -15.52
CA ASP A 253 2.74 -5.43 -15.44
C ASP A 253 1.35 -5.84 -15.97
N VAL A 254 0.28 -5.09 -15.65
CA VAL A 254 -1.07 -5.33 -16.19
C VAL A 254 -1.06 -5.38 -17.71
N VAL A 255 -0.46 -4.39 -18.36
CA VAL A 255 -0.36 -4.33 -19.83
C VAL A 255 0.51 -5.46 -20.38
N LEU A 256 1.64 -5.76 -19.73
CA LEU A 256 2.55 -6.84 -20.12
C LEU A 256 1.91 -8.24 -20.04
N HIS A 257 0.97 -8.43 -19.12
CA HIS A 257 0.28 -9.70 -18.88
C HIS A 257 -1.07 -9.80 -19.62
N ASN A 258 -1.64 -8.68 -20.10
CA ASN A 258 -2.88 -8.68 -20.84
C ASN A 258 -2.68 -9.08 -22.32
N THR A 259 -2.54 -10.39 -22.53
CA THR A 259 -2.27 -11.00 -23.84
C THR A 259 -3.40 -10.91 -24.85
N ASN A 260 -4.61 -10.53 -24.44
CA ASN A 260 -5.80 -10.56 -25.30
C ASN A 260 -6.18 -9.20 -25.89
N SER A 261 -5.72 -8.08 -25.31
CA SER A 261 -6.12 -6.74 -25.73
C SER A 261 -4.99 -5.73 -25.92
N ALA A 262 -3.86 -5.89 -25.23
CA ALA A 262 -2.79 -4.89 -25.27
C ALA A 262 -1.87 -5.07 -26.49
N SER A 263 -1.73 -4.03 -27.30
CA SER A 263 -0.75 -4.02 -28.40
C SER A 263 0.64 -3.56 -27.94
N GLY A 264 1.69 -3.94 -28.66
CA GLY A 264 3.03 -3.42 -28.41
C GLY A 264 3.12 -1.89 -28.51
N GLU A 265 2.35 -1.30 -29.44
CA GLU A 265 2.23 0.15 -29.63
C GLU A 265 1.55 0.83 -28.42
N GLU A 266 0.52 0.20 -27.85
CA GLU A 266 -0.17 0.71 -26.66
C GLU A 266 0.76 0.76 -25.44
N LEU A 267 1.56 -0.29 -25.23
CA LEU A 267 2.57 -0.27 -24.17
C LEU A 267 3.63 0.79 -24.46
N LEU A 268 4.11 0.91 -25.69
CA LEU A 268 5.11 1.93 -26.06
C LEU A 268 4.59 3.34 -25.81
N ALA A 269 3.35 3.64 -26.22
CA ALA A 269 2.69 4.92 -25.96
C ALA A 269 2.54 5.17 -24.45
N GLY A 270 2.14 4.15 -23.68
CA GLY A 270 2.07 4.23 -22.23
C GLY A 270 3.41 4.53 -21.57
N LEU A 271 4.50 3.87 -22.00
CA LEU A 271 5.85 4.10 -21.48
C LEU A 271 6.36 5.50 -21.86
N HIS A 272 6.07 5.98 -23.06
CA HIS A 272 6.38 7.34 -23.47
C HIS A 272 5.58 8.39 -22.68
N ALA A 273 4.31 8.10 -22.38
CA ALA A 273 3.50 8.95 -21.52
C ALA A 273 4.07 8.97 -20.10
N LEU A 274 4.54 7.84 -19.57
CA LEU A 274 5.18 7.76 -18.25
C LEU A 274 6.49 8.55 -18.20
N SER A 275 7.28 8.62 -19.28
CA SER A 275 8.52 9.43 -19.27
C SER A 275 8.26 10.93 -19.12
N ASN A 276 7.05 11.39 -19.46
CA ASN A 276 6.63 12.79 -19.36
C ASN A 276 5.37 12.95 -18.50
N GLY A 277 5.11 12.01 -17.59
CA GLY A 277 3.81 11.85 -16.94
C GLY A 277 3.49 12.90 -15.87
N CYS A 278 4.49 13.64 -15.40
CA CYS A 278 4.33 14.72 -14.43
C CYS A 278 4.41 16.09 -15.12
N LEU A 279 3.46 16.99 -14.82
CA LEU A 279 3.44 18.37 -15.34
C LEU A 279 3.98 19.42 -14.35
N ASP A 280 4.50 19.02 -13.19
CA ASP A 280 5.12 19.96 -12.23
C ASP A 280 6.50 20.38 -12.79
N ASP A 281 6.72 21.69 -12.94
CA ASP A 281 7.94 22.26 -13.54
C ASP A 281 9.22 21.90 -12.75
N ASP A 282 9.11 21.61 -11.45
CA ASP A 282 10.23 21.23 -10.58
C ASP A 282 10.45 19.71 -10.50
N ALA A 283 9.75 18.93 -11.33
CA ALA A 283 9.79 17.48 -11.26
C ALA A 283 11.10 16.89 -11.82
N GLU A 284 11.53 15.78 -11.24
CA GLU A 284 12.53 14.88 -11.81
C GLU A 284 11.88 14.03 -12.92
N HIS A 285 11.48 14.66 -14.02
CA HIS A 285 10.71 14.04 -15.11
C HIS A 285 11.35 12.75 -15.64
N GLY A 286 10.55 11.69 -15.73
CA GLY A 286 10.95 10.37 -16.23
C GLY A 286 11.84 9.58 -15.27
N SER A 287 12.12 10.11 -14.08
CA SER A 287 12.92 9.40 -13.09
C SER A 287 12.21 8.16 -12.53
N PHE A 288 10.88 8.06 -12.63
CA PHE A 288 10.15 6.82 -12.34
C PHE A 288 10.49 5.74 -13.38
N LEU A 289 10.36 6.07 -14.67
CA LEU A 289 10.60 5.11 -15.75
C LEU A 289 12.06 4.64 -15.78
N SER A 290 13.00 5.56 -15.55
CA SER A 290 14.43 5.25 -15.40
C SER A 290 14.67 4.25 -14.27
N ASP A 291 14.11 4.50 -13.07
CA ASP A 291 14.26 3.59 -11.94
C ASP A 291 13.58 2.23 -12.19
N LEU A 292 12.42 2.22 -12.84
CA LEU A 292 11.75 0.97 -13.23
C LEU A 292 12.63 0.14 -14.18
N TRP A 293 13.25 0.81 -15.15
CA TRP A 293 14.14 0.19 -16.14
C TRP A 293 15.41 -0.39 -15.50
N TYR A 294 16.08 0.40 -14.65
CA TYR A 294 17.41 0.06 -14.11
C TYR A 294 17.39 -0.68 -12.77
N LEU A 295 16.41 -0.41 -11.89
CA LEU A 295 16.33 -0.99 -10.54
C LEU A 295 15.39 -2.20 -10.47
N CYS A 296 14.40 -2.26 -11.36
CA CYS A 296 13.38 -3.33 -11.35
C CYS A 296 13.46 -4.26 -12.57
N GLU A 297 14.53 -4.18 -13.37
CA GLU A 297 14.84 -5.05 -14.51
C GLU A 297 13.75 -5.07 -15.62
N TYR A 298 12.99 -3.98 -15.77
CA TYR A 298 11.90 -3.92 -16.75
C TYR A 298 12.40 -3.92 -18.20
N LYS A 299 13.67 -3.53 -18.46
CA LYS A 299 14.27 -3.59 -19.80
C LYS A 299 14.04 -4.94 -20.48
N LYS A 300 14.31 -6.03 -19.76
CA LYS A 300 14.16 -7.39 -20.28
C LYS A 300 12.68 -7.76 -20.47
N LYS A 301 11.83 -7.46 -19.48
CA LYS A 301 10.39 -7.75 -19.55
C LYS A 301 9.72 -7.08 -20.74
N ILE A 302 10.07 -5.83 -21.00
CA ILE A 302 9.53 -5.03 -22.11
C ILE A 302 10.07 -5.55 -23.45
N ALA A 303 11.36 -5.87 -23.55
CA ALA A 303 11.94 -6.49 -24.74
C ALA A 303 11.23 -7.80 -25.10
N ASP A 304 11.09 -8.71 -24.12
CA ASP A 304 10.41 -9.99 -24.29
C ASP A 304 8.93 -9.81 -24.69
N PHE A 305 8.27 -8.72 -24.27
CA PHE A 305 6.91 -8.40 -24.69
C PHE A 305 6.85 -7.85 -26.12
N PHE A 306 7.71 -6.90 -26.48
CA PHE A 306 7.77 -6.34 -27.84
C PHE A 306 8.10 -7.41 -28.88
N ASP A 307 9.01 -8.33 -28.56
CA ASP A 307 9.33 -9.49 -29.41
C ASP A 307 8.09 -10.38 -29.63
N ARG A 308 7.31 -10.65 -28.57
CA ARG A 308 6.06 -11.41 -28.67
C ARG A 308 5.01 -10.68 -29.51
N CYS A 309 4.92 -9.36 -29.39
CA CYS A 309 4.03 -8.51 -30.18
C CYS A 309 4.50 -8.30 -31.62
N LYS A 310 5.72 -8.76 -31.98
CA LYS A 310 6.37 -8.52 -33.27
C LYS A 310 6.51 -7.03 -33.59
N LEU A 311 6.73 -6.22 -32.56
CA LEU A 311 7.10 -4.82 -32.73
C LEU A 311 8.50 -4.78 -33.37
N ASP A 312 8.78 -3.81 -34.24
CA ASP A 312 10.11 -3.69 -34.82
C ASP A 312 11.18 -3.36 -33.75
N GLY A 313 12.43 -3.73 -34.05
CA GLY A 313 13.55 -3.42 -33.16
C GLY A 313 13.85 -1.91 -33.07
N GLU A 314 13.33 -1.12 -34.01
CA GLU A 314 13.49 0.33 -34.03
C GLU A 314 12.72 0.98 -32.88
N ASN A 315 11.50 0.54 -32.60
CA ASN A 315 10.69 1.01 -31.47
C ASN A 315 11.36 0.72 -30.11
N PHE A 316 11.93 -0.46 -29.93
CA PHE A 316 12.68 -0.77 -28.71
C PHE A 316 13.95 0.08 -28.59
N SER A 317 14.67 0.28 -29.70
CA SER A 317 15.88 1.11 -29.73
C SER A 317 15.57 2.58 -29.42
N TYR A 318 14.44 3.10 -29.93
CA TYR A 318 13.92 4.42 -29.59
C TYR A 318 13.67 4.55 -28.09
N LEU A 319 12.96 3.59 -27.50
CA LEU A 319 12.66 3.60 -26.07
C LEU A 319 13.95 3.54 -25.22
N ASP A 320 14.91 2.70 -25.59
CA ASP A 320 16.19 2.60 -24.87
C ASP A 320 16.95 3.93 -24.92
N MET A 321 17.01 4.57 -26.09
CA MET A 321 17.62 5.91 -26.24
C MET A 321 16.92 6.96 -25.37
N VAL A 322 15.58 6.99 -25.35
CA VAL A 322 14.83 7.91 -24.48
C VAL A 322 15.18 7.69 -23.02
N ILE A 323 15.26 6.43 -22.57
CA ILE A 323 15.54 6.09 -21.17
C ILE A 323 16.99 6.39 -20.77
N GLU A 324 17.95 6.26 -21.69
CA GLU A 324 19.34 6.65 -21.44
C GLU A 324 19.51 8.14 -21.11
N ASP A 325 18.64 8.99 -21.66
CA ASP A 325 18.63 10.44 -21.40
C ASP A 325 17.87 10.84 -20.12
N LEU A 326 17.17 9.91 -19.46
CA LEU A 326 16.39 10.19 -18.24
C LEU A 326 17.27 10.32 -16.99
N PRO A 327 16.82 11.06 -15.96
CA PRO A 327 17.53 11.16 -14.69
C PRO A 327 17.79 9.77 -14.10
N ARG A 328 19.05 9.48 -13.77
CA ARG A 328 19.46 8.20 -13.21
C ARG A 328 19.95 8.35 -11.78
N ARG A 329 19.31 7.65 -10.85
CA ARG A 329 19.79 7.57 -9.47
C ARG A 329 21.04 6.69 -9.41
N ARG A 330 22.04 7.11 -8.60
CA ARG A 330 23.30 6.37 -8.48
C ARG A 330 23.03 5.03 -7.79
N ILE A 331 23.24 3.95 -8.53
CA ILE A 331 23.30 2.60 -7.97
C ILE A 331 24.66 2.49 -7.27
N LEU A 332 24.67 2.41 -5.93
CA LEU A 332 25.88 2.06 -5.21
C LEU A 332 26.22 0.60 -5.59
N PRO A 333 27.44 0.32 -6.07
CA PRO A 333 27.83 -1.04 -6.44
C PRO A 333 27.55 -2.03 -5.30
N THR A 334 26.96 -3.18 -5.64
CA THR A 334 26.50 -4.22 -4.71
C THR A 334 27.59 -4.71 -3.73
N MET A 335 28.87 -4.49 -4.06
CA MET A 335 30.00 -4.81 -3.17
C MET A 335 30.10 -3.90 -1.93
N LEU A 336 29.59 -2.67 -1.96
CA LEU A 336 29.52 -1.80 -0.78
C LEU A 336 28.31 -2.11 0.11
N LEU A 337 27.27 -2.73 -0.44
CA LEU A 337 26.05 -3.10 0.28
C LEU A 337 26.24 -4.35 1.15
N ASN A 338 27.10 -5.29 0.77
CA ASN A 338 27.36 -6.49 1.57
C ASN A 338 28.10 -6.19 2.88
N ASP A 339 28.95 -5.16 2.91
CA ASP A 339 29.65 -4.74 4.13
C ASP A 339 28.71 -3.95 5.07
N LEU A 340 27.71 -3.25 4.55
CA LEU A 340 26.66 -2.58 5.34
C LEU A 340 25.53 -3.54 5.77
N ALA A 341 25.19 -4.54 4.95
CA ALA A 341 24.19 -5.57 5.27
C ALA A 341 24.68 -6.60 6.30
N ALA A 342 26.00 -6.74 6.47
CA ALA A 342 26.59 -7.56 7.53
C ALA A 342 26.39 -6.95 8.94
N GLU A 343 26.23 -5.62 9.03
CA GLU A 343 25.93 -4.90 10.27
C GLU A 343 24.43 -4.69 10.52
N THR A 344 23.58 -4.92 9.51
CA THR A 344 22.12 -4.77 9.59
C THR A 344 21.40 -6.11 9.36
N LYS A 345 21.57 -7.05 10.31
CA LYS A 345 20.67 -8.21 10.41
C LYS A 345 19.28 -7.78 10.93
N PRO A 346 18.20 -8.50 10.54
CA PRO A 346 16.87 -7.93 10.42
C PRO A 346 16.25 -7.59 11.79
N GLN A 347 15.82 -6.34 11.95
CA GLN A 347 14.84 -5.95 12.95
C GLN A 347 13.54 -6.73 12.72
N ALA A 348 12.88 -7.07 13.83
CA ALA A 348 11.72 -7.94 13.91
C ALA A 348 10.61 -7.54 12.93
N ILE A 349 10.62 -8.14 11.74
CA ILE A 349 9.51 -8.07 10.80
C ILE A 349 8.39 -8.88 11.44
N LEU A 350 7.31 -8.20 11.81
CA LEU A 350 6.02 -8.77 12.14
C LEU A 350 5.59 -9.74 11.03
N SER A 351 5.91 -10.99 11.25
CA SER A 351 5.57 -12.08 10.38
C SER A 351 5.79 -13.32 11.20
N ALA A 352 4.67 -13.85 11.67
CA ALA A 352 4.63 -15.12 12.36
C ALA A 352 5.25 -16.19 11.45
N ASN A 353 6.44 -16.66 11.81
CA ASN A 353 6.83 -18.02 11.50
C ASN A 353 6.05 -18.90 12.47
N SER A 354 5.20 -19.78 11.93
CA SER A 354 4.47 -20.78 12.68
C SER A 354 5.42 -21.89 13.18
N LYS A 355 6.15 -21.66 14.28
CA LYS A 355 6.85 -22.73 15.02
C LYS A 355 6.84 -22.50 16.54
N GLU A 356 6.05 -23.36 17.18
CA GLU A 356 6.04 -23.88 18.56
C GLU A 356 6.81 -23.16 19.68
N ASN A 357 6.01 -22.64 20.62
CA ASN A 357 6.14 -22.55 22.07
C ASN A 357 7.45 -23.00 22.76
N GLU A 358 7.97 -22.13 23.63
CA GLU A 358 8.25 -22.50 25.03
C GLU A 358 8.07 -21.29 25.96
N SER A 359 7.42 -21.56 27.08
CA SER A 359 6.90 -20.68 28.13
C SER A 359 7.96 -19.97 28.97
N SER A 360 7.65 -18.78 29.51
CA SER A 360 7.72 -18.57 30.97
C SER A 360 7.06 -17.26 31.43
N GLU A 361 6.39 -17.36 32.58
CA GLU A 361 5.60 -16.37 33.31
C GLU A 361 6.44 -15.32 34.08
N THR A 362 5.94 -14.10 34.29
CA THR A 362 5.48 -13.52 35.61
C THR A 362 5.56 -11.98 35.75
N SER A 363 4.44 -11.44 36.27
CA SER A 363 4.15 -10.30 37.18
C SER A 363 4.40 -8.81 36.84
N ASP A 364 3.28 -8.09 36.73
CA ASP A 364 2.79 -6.88 37.46
C ASP A 364 3.79 -5.84 38.03
N VAL A 365 3.54 -4.55 37.79
CA VAL A 365 2.75 -3.62 38.65
C VAL A 365 2.55 -2.28 37.91
N ALA A 366 1.35 -1.71 38.05
CA ALA A 366 0.87 -0.46 37.47
C ALA A 366 1.47 0.81 38.09
N GLU A 367 1.43 1.94 37.35
CA GLU A 367 1.09 3.23 37.93
C GLU A 367 0.58 4.23 36.87
N ASP A 368 -0.26 5.14 37.34
CA ASP A 368 -1.40 5.79 36.68
C ASP A 368 -1.16 7.31 36.65
N VAL A 369 -1.26 7.98 35.49
CA VAL A 369 -1.37 9.44 35.40
C VAL A 369 -2.13 9.89 34.14
N MET A 370 -3.39 10.30 34.33
CA MET A 370 -4.11 11.29 33.49
C MET A 370 -3.75 12.72 33.97
N PRO A 371 -4.19 13.82 33.32
CA PRO A 371 -4.70 14.03 31.95
C PRO A 371 -4.12 15.30 31.28
N ALA A 372 -4.48 15.60 30.02
CA ALA A 372 -5.02 16.90 29.64
C ALA A 372 -5.46 16.93 28.16
N SER A 373 -6.69 17.37 27.96
CA SER A 373 -7.33 17.68 26.67
C SER A 373 -6.62 18.80 25.92
N ALA A 374 -6.40 18.63 24.62
CA ALA A 374 -6.10 19.71 23.70
C ALA A 374 -7.07 19.66 22.50
N GLN A 375 -7.53 20.85 22.12
CA GLN A 375 -8.47 21.13 21.05
C GLN A 375 -7.85 20.77 19.69
N ILE A 376 -8.61 20.06 18.86
CA ILE A 376 -8.19 19.63 17.52
C ILE A 376 -8.17 20.85 16.60
N ASP A 377 -6.97 21.18 16.10
CA ASP A 377 -6.75 22.18 15.05
C ASP A 377 -7.12 21.56 13.69
N GLU A 378 -7.75 22.31 12.78
CA GLU A 378 -8.25 21.78 11.49
C GLU A 378 -7.13 21.26 10.57
N THR A 379 -5.87 21.61 10.86
CA THR A 379 -4.66 21.05 10.23
C THR A 379 -4.31 19.64 10.73
N GLU A 380 -4.68 19.32 11.97
CA GLU A 380 -4.47 18.02 12.61
C GLU A 380 -5.45 16.96 12.08
N ALA A 381 -6.65 17.40 11.67
CA ALA A 381 -7.63 16.58 10.96
C ALA A 381 -7.16 16.14 9.55
N MET A 382 -6.16 16.79 8.96
CA MET A 382 -5.57 16.39 7.68
C MET A 382 -4.44 15.34 7.80
N MET A 383 -3.93 15.08 9.02
CA MET A 383 -2.83 14.14 9.28
C MET A 383 -3.28 12.89 10.04
N VAL A 384 -4.57 12.55 9.96
CA VAL A 384 -5.09 11.29 10.51
C VAL A 384 -4.60 10.14 9.62
N SER A 385 -4.15 9.03 10.23
CA SER A 385 -3.63 7.87 9.48
C SER A 385 -4.60 7.41 8.39
N MET A 386 -4.09 6.92 7.25
CA MET A 386 -4.88 6.51 6.09
C MET A 386 -6.06 5.60 6.47
N VAL A 387 -5.87 4.68 7.41
CA VAL A 387 -6.93 3.75 7.88
C VAL A 387 -8.13 4.51 8.47
N HIS A 388 -7.89 5.59 9.21
CA HIS A 388 -8.95 6.42 9.75
C HIS A 388 -9.65 7.22 8.66
N GLN A 389 -8.91 7.75 7.69
CA GLN A 389 -9.49 8.50 6.57
C GLN A 389 -10.39 7.61 5.69
N VAL A 390 -10.00 6.36 5.44
CA VAL A 390 -10.87 5.36 4.77
C VAL A 390 -12.13 5.14 5.61
N LYS A 391 -12.00 4.93 6.93
CA LYS A 391 -13.15 4.74 7.82
C LYS A 391 -14.09 5.94 7.84
N ASP A 392 -13.57 7.15 7.96
CA ASP A 392 -14.36 8.36 8.03
C ASP A 392 -15.07 8.66 6.71
N PHE A 393 -14.37 8.49 5.57
CA PHE A 393 -14.98 8.65 4.25
C PHE A 393 -16.19 7.73 4.05
N PHE A 394 -16.02 6.43 4.33
CA PHE A 394 -17.12 5.48 4.17
C PHE A 394 -18.21 5.62 5.23
N ARG A 395 -17.89 6.13 6.43
CA ARG A 395 -18.88 6.48 7.45
C ARG A 395 -19.77 7.65 7.00
N ILE A 396 -19.16 8.72 6.49
CA ILE A 396 -19.88 9.90 5.97
C ILE A 396 -20.73 9.51 4.77
N TRP A 397 -20.17 8.71 3.87
CA TRP A 397 -20.89 8.22 2.69
C TRP A 397 -22.11 7.37 3.06
N ALA A 398 -21.99 6.47 4.04
CA ALA A 398 -23.11 5.68 4.55
C ALA A 398 -24.20 6.52 5.23
N MET A 399 -23.91 7.75 5.68
CA MET A 399 -24.91 8.69 6.22
C MET A 399 -25.58 9.54 5.13
N ALA A 400 -24.99 9.62 3.94
CA ALA A 400 -25.49 10.40 2.80
C ALA A 400 -26.42 9.61 1.86
N MET A 401 -26.52 8.29 2.07
CA MET A 401 -27.50 7.38 1.46
C MET A 401 -28.63 7.10 2.44
#